data_AF-A0A352A6W6-F1
#
_entry.id   AF-A0A352A6W6-F1
#
_cell.length_a   1.000
_cell.length_b   1.000
_cell.length_c   1.000
_cell.angle_alpha   90.00
_cell.angle_beta   90.00
_cell.angle_gamma   90.00
#
_symmetry.space_group_name_H-M   'P 1'
#
loop_
_entity.id
_entity.type
_entity.pdbx_description
1 polymer ?
#
loop_
_entity_poly.entity_id
_entity_poly.type
_entity_poly.pdbx_seq_one_letter_code
_entity_poly.pdbx_strand_id
1 'polypeptide(L)'
;MNKPILVVMAAGMGSRYGGSKQMDAVGQNGEAIIDYSIYDAIKAGFRKVIIITKKEIESKFKELVGNRISKHIDVNYAYQELDNLPEGYNVPEGRVKPWGTCQAVLSAKDLIDAPFAVINADDYYGPDAFKKMYDFLSNCHDTDKYNYAMVGYILGNTLTENGHVARGICTVDENGYLQDVTERTRIEKTEDGAKFTEDDGNTWTKLSINSIVSMNLWGFSQSFLEEAKKRFPGFLDTALKSNPLKGEYFLPGIVNDLLDEGKACIKVLKSSDKWYGVTYQADKQVVVNAILEKHKNGQYKTPLWGESIKLTEALNAYNFDGIVTDTYAFGEGHINDTFCVCVRKENKEISRYILQRINSNVFKEPIKLMENIVNVTNYLKNNIIKNGGDYKRETLNVVKTKDNKDYFIDPEGQTWRVFYFIDDIFCLQSVEKSEHFYESAKSFGRFMKQLSDFPVETLHETIPRFHDTPNRLENLKIAIIEDRVGRVKLVKNEIEFALLREKDCSYLMDKLAKGELPLRVTHNDTKLNNILIDKRTEKGICVVDLDTIMPGLCANDFGDSIRFGATTAAEDEPDTSRMHFDIELFEIYLKGYLEE
;
A
#
# COMPACT_ATOMS: atom_id res chain seq x y z
N MET A 1 -10.70 -6.12 33.66
CA MET A 1 -9.65 -7.01 33.11
C MET A 1 -8.96 -6.28 31.97
N ASN A 2 -7.63 -6.44 31.86
CA ASN A 2 -6.91 -5.91 30.71
C ASN A 2 -7.38 -6.62 29.45
N LYS A 3 -7.57 -5.88 28.35
CA LYS A 3 -7.99 -6.46 27.08
C LYS A 3 -6.89 -7.33 26.49
N PRO A 4 -7.22 -8.39 25.74
CA PRO A 4 -6.22 -9.20 25.08
C PRO A 4 -5.27 -8.39 24.18
N ILE A 5 -4.01 -8.78 24.17
CA ILE A 5 -2.93 -8.16 23.38
C ILE A 5 -2.65 -9.03 22.16
N LEU A 6 -2.39 -8.41 21.01
CA LEU A 6 -1.90 -9.13 19.83
C LEU A 6 -0.36 -9.03 19.77
N VAL A 7 0.33 -10.17 19.70
CA VAL A 7 1.78 -10.26 19.54
C VAL A 7 2.07 -10.76 18.14
N VAL A 8 2.83 -9.99 17.36
CA VAL A 8 3.11 -10.27 15.95
C VAL A 8 4.59 -10.55 15.76
N MET A 9 4.92 -11.74 15.26
CA MET A 9 6.30 -12.15 14.99
C MET A 9 6.73 -11.70 13.60
N ALA A 10 7.48 -10.59 13.55
CA ALA A 10 7.97 -9.92 12.35
C ALA A 10 9.51 -9.85 12.26
N ALA A 11 10.21 -10.78 12.91
CA ALA A 11 11.68 -10.81 12.97
C ALA A 11 12.32 -11.79 11.95
N GLY A 12 11.51 -12.57 11.23
CA GLY A 12 11.95 -13.58 10.27
C GLY A 12 12.41 -12.99 8.93
N MET A 13 13.62 -13.33 8.49
CA MET A 13 14.07 -13.08 7.11
C MET A 13 13.77 -14.32 6.27
N GLY A 14 12.88 -14.21 5.28
CA GLY A 14 12.54 -15.32 4.38
C GLY A 14 13.73 -15.70 3.50
N SER A 15 14.50 -16.72 3.88
CA SER A 15 15.69 -17.19 3.14
C SER A 15 15.40 -17.64 1.70
N ARG A 16 14.17 -18.06 1.41
CA ARG A 16 13.70 -18.53 0.09
C ARG A 16 13.22 -17.40 -0.86
N TYR A 17 13.14 -16.14 -0.40
CA TYR A 17 12.43 -15.06 -1.10
C TYR A 17 13.33 -13.89 -1.55
N GLY A 18 14.60 -13.85 -1.14
CA GLY A 18 15.53 -12.79 -1.54
C GLY A 18 15.16 -11.37 -1.05
N GLY A 19 14.21 -11.24 -0.10
CA GLY A 19 13.70 -9.99 0.42
C GLY A 19 12.86 -10.16 1.69
N SER A 20 12.35 -9.07 2.27
CA SER A 20 11.54 -9.09 3.50
C SER A 20 10.05 -9.29 3.21
N LYS A 21 9.61 -10.55 3.15
CA LYS A 21 8.23 -11.00 2.85
C LYS A 21 7.10 -10.22 3.54
N GLN A 22 7.33 -9.77 4.78
CA GLN A 22 6.32 -9.19 5.67
C GLN A 22 5.96 -7.75 5.33
N MET A 23 6.76 -7.08 4.50
CA MET A 23 6.59 -5.67 4.10
C MET A 23 6.10 -5.53 2.65
N ASP A 24 5.87 -6.65 1.96
CA ASP A 24 5.43 -6.65 0.57
C ASP A 24 3.93 -6.33 0.47
N ALA A 25 3.61 -5.39 -0.40
CA ALA A 25 2.22 -5.03 -0.68
C ALA A 25 1.46 -6.18 -1.35
N VAL A 26 0.26 -6.44 -0.82
CA VAL A 26 -0.74 -7.37 -1.38
C VAL A 26 -2.08 -6.67 -1.68
N GLY A 27 -2.33 -5.51 -1.08
CA GLY A 27 -3.47 -4.65 -1.35
C GLY A 27 -3.19 -3.61 -2.45
N GLN A 28 -4.26 -3.05 -3.03
CA GLN A 28 -4.18 -2.08 -4.14
C GLN A 28 -3.57 -0.73 -3.73
N ASN A 29 -3.50 -0.41 -2.43
CA ASN A 29 -3.02 0.87 -1.91
C ASN A 29 -1.77 0.67 -1.03
N GLY A 30 -0.93 -0.31 -1.37
CA GLY A 30 0.32 -0.58 -0.65
C GLY A 30 0.12 -1.25 0.71
N GLU A 31 -1.04 -1.88 0.96
CA GLU A 31 -1.27 -2.65 2.20
C GLU A 31 -0.55 -4.00 2.15
N ALA A 32 0.18 -4.35 3.22
CA ALA A 32 0.82 -5.65 3.38
C ALA A 32 -0.12 -6.65 4.08
N ILE A 33 0.22 -7.94 4.11
CA ILE A 33 -0.62 -8.98 4.74
C ILE A 33 -0.91 -8.65 6.21
N ILE A 34 0.10 -8.15 6.92
CA ILE A 34 -0.02 -7.75 8.33
C ILE A 34 -1.08 -6.66 8.55
N ASP A 35 -1.32 -5.78 7.57
CA ASP A 35 -2.37 -4.76 7.69
C ASP A 35 -3.75 -5.41 7.84
N TYR A 36 -4.03 -6.46 7.06
CA TYR A 36 -5.30 -7.20 7.15
C TYR A 36 -5.44 -7.94 8.47
N SER A 37 -4.36 -8.58 8.94
CA SER A 37 -4.34 -9.25 10.23
C SER A 37 -4.61 -8.29 11.39
N ILE A 38 -4.01 -7.10 11.38
CA ILE A 38 -4.23 -6.11 12.43
C ILE A 38 -5.61 -5.44 12.30
N TYR A 39 -6.08 -5.20 11.08
CA TYR A 39 -7.44 -4.69 10.84
C TYR A 39 -8.52 -5.65 11.40
N ASP A 40 -8.39 -6.95 11.13
CA ASP A 40 -9.30 -7.96 11.67
C ASP A 40 -9.19 -8.11 13.19
N ALA A 41 -7.98 -7.98 13.75
CA ALA A 41 -7.79 -7.94 15.20
C ALA A 41 -8.47 -6.73 15.86
N ILE A 42 -8.38 -5.54 15.25
CA ILE A 42 -9.08 -4.33 15.72
C ILE A 42 -10.59 -4.55 15.72
N LYS A 43 -11.12 -5.14 14.63
CA LYS A 43 -12.54 -5.51 14.52
C LYS A 43 -12.96 -6.53 15.58
N ALA A 44 -12.12 -7.52 15.88
CA ALA A 44 -12.40 -8.52 16.91
C ALA A 44 -12.44 -7.93 18.33
N GLY A 45 -11.61 -6.92 18.60
CA GLY A 45 -11.62 -6.18 19.87
C GLY A 45 -10.24 -5.86 20.45
N PHE A 46 -9.15 -6.33 19.83
CA PHE A 46 -7.79 -6.03 20.26
C PHE A 46 -7.53 -4.52 20.20
N ARG A 47 -6.79 -3.99 21.19
CA ARG A 47 -6.49 -2.55 21.30
C ARG A 47 -5.00 -2.21 21.46
N LYS A 48 -4.17 -3.23 21.70
CA LYS A 48 -2.72 -3.13 21.80
C LYS A 48 -2.08 -4.23 20.96
N VAL A 49 -1.09 -3.87 20.17
CA VAL A 49 -0.28 -4.79 19.37
C VAL A 49 1.21 -4.62 19.69
N ILE A 50 1.90 -5.74 19.88
CA ILE A 50 3.35 -5.78 20.10
C ILE A 50 3.98 -6.44 18.88
N ILE A 51 4.81 -5.69 18.16
CA ILE A 51 5.49 -6.16 16.97
C ILE A 51 6.91 -6.56 17.35
N ILE A 52 7.22 -7.84 17.25
CA ILE A 52 8.56 -8.37 17.48
C ILE A 52 9.34 -8.29 16.17
N THR A 53 10.39 -7.48 16.11
CA THR A 53 11.19 -7.26 14.91
C THR A 53 12.69 -7.27 15.25
N LYS A 54 13.55 -6.87 14.30
CA LYS A 54 14.98 -6.61 14.54
C LYS A 54 15.26 -5.12 14.46
N LYS A 55 16.19 -4.61 15.26
CA LYS A 55 16.55 -3.17 15.24
C LYS A 55 16.93 -2.68 13.85
N GLU A 56 17.63 -3.51 13.07
CA GLU A 56 18.11 -3.18 11.72
C GLU A 56 16.99 -2.90 10.71
N ILE A 57 15.82 -3.52 10.87
CA ILE A 57 14.69 -3.39 9.93
C ILE A 57 13.57 -2.49 10.47
N GLU A 58 13.69 -2.01 11.72
CA GLU A 58 12.65 -1.24 12.41
C GLU A 58 12.25 0.02 11.63
N SER A 59 13.22 0.84 11.20
CA SER A 59 12.95 2.10 10.52
C SER A 59 12.13 1.87 9.23
N LYS A 60 12.53 0.87 8.44
CA LYS A 60 11.83 0.49 7.20
C LYS A 60 10.44 -0.09 7.48
N PHE A 61 10.31 -0.89 8.53
CA PHE A 61 9.03 -1.44 8.94
C PHE A 61 8.06 -0.35 9.42
N LYS A 62 8.55 0.60 10.23
CA LYS A 62 7.77 1.76 10.67
C LYS A 62 7.30 2.59 9.48
N GLU A 63 8.18 2.86 8.52
CA GLU A 63 7.84 3.62 7.31
C GLU A 63 6.72 2.95 6.49
N LEU A 64 6.84 1.65 6.22
CA LEU A 64 5.94 0.94 5.30
C LEU A 64 4.62 0.48 5.94
N VAL A 65 4.65 0.14 7.23
CA VAL A 65 3.53 -0.51 7.92
C VAL A 65 3.22 0.18 9.24
N GLY A 66 4.22 0.34 10.11
CA GLY A 66 4.02 0.77 11.49
C GLY A 66 3.37 2.15 11.65
N ASN A 67 3.77 3.13 10.83
CA ASN A 67 3.25 4.50 10.85
C ASN A 67 1.79 4.57 10.42
N ARG A 68 1.34 3.64 9.57
CA ARG A 68 -0.06 3.51 9.15
C ARG A 68 -0.89 2.89 10.27
N ILE A 69 -0.42 1.76 10.81
CA ILE A 69 -1.15 0.99 11.83
C ILE A 69 -1.28 1.71 13.17
N SER A 70 -0.22 2.43 13.59
CA SER A 70 -0.20 3.19 14.85
C SER A 70 -1.26 4.30 14.94
N LYS A 71 -1.88 4.69 13.81
CA LYS A 71 -3.01 5.62 13.79
C LYS A 71 -4.33 4.97 14.24
N HIS A 72 -4.40 3.63 14.30
CA HIS A 72 -5.63 2.88 14.52
C HIS A 72 -5.61 1.98 15.76
N ILE A 73 -4.43 1.65 16.28
CA ILE A 73 -4.23 0.78 17.46
C ILE A 73 -2.95 1.20 18.20
N ASP A 74 -2.86 0.94 19.51
CA ASP A 74 -1.62 1.14 20.27
C ASP A 74 -0.56 0.11 19.82
N VAL A 75 0.59 0.59 19.34
CA VAL A 75 1.67 -0.24 18.77
C VAL A 75 2.92 -0.10 19.62
N ASN A 76 3.42 -1.21 20.14
CA ASN A 76 4.74 -1.30 20.77
C ASN A 76 5.66 -2.22 19.96
N TYR A 77 6.96 -2.03 20.14
CA TYR A 77 7.99 -2.80 19.46
C TYR A 77 8.83 -3.57 20.48
N ALA A 78 9.09 -4.84 20.17
CA ALA A 78 10.03 -5.70 20.87
C ALA A 78 11.11 -6.17 19.89
N TYR A 79 12.30 -6.50 20.39
CA TYR A 79 13.44 -6.83 19.54
C TYR A 79 13.93 -8.23 19.80
N GLN A 80 13.91 -9.09 18.78
CA GLN A 80 14.46 -10.44 18.85
C GLN A 80 15.96 -10.40 18.51
N GLU A 81 16.78 -10.24 19.54
CA GLU A 81 18.24 -10.25 19.42
C GLU A 81 18.81 -11.62 19.80
N LEU A 82 20.01 -11.96 19.29
CA LEU A 82 20.65 -13.25 19.56
C LEU A 82 21.15 -13.36 21.01
N ASP A 83 21.45 -12.23 21.64
CA ASP A 83 21.97 -12.10 23.00
C ASP A 83 20.87 -11.95 24.06
N ASN A 84 19.59 -11.99 23.67
CA ASN A 84 18.45 -12.12 24.59
C ASN A 84 18.39 -13.53 25.21
N LEU A 85 19.41 -13.87 26.00
CA LEU A 85 19.62 -15.16 26.64
C LEU A 85 19.43 -15.07 28.16
N PRO A 86 19.13 -16.18 28.85
CA PRO A 86 19.16 -16.24 30.30
C PRO A 86 20.57 -15.95 30.84
N GLU A 87 20.65 -15.45 32.07
CA GLU A 87 21.93 -15.20 32.75
C GLU A 87 22.79 -16.48 32.78
N GLY A 88 24.08 -16.34 32.47
CA GLY A 88 25.03 -17.45 32.39
C GLY A 88 25.23 -18.07 31.00
N TYR A 89 24.45 -17.65 29.99
CA TYR A 89 24.60 -18.12 28.61
C TYR A 89 25.20 -17.03 27.70
N ASN A 90 25.96 -17.46 26.70
CA ASN A 90 26.53 -16.59 25.66
C ASN A 90 26.17 -17.11 24.26
N VAL A 91 26.12 -16.20 23.29
CA VAL A 91 25.90 -16.56 21.89
C VAL A 91 27.11 -17.35 21.37
N PRO A 92 26.92 -18.55 20.80
CA PRO A 92 28.01 -19.30 20.18
C PRO A 92 28.64 -18.54 19.01
N GLU A 93 29.96 -18.67 18.86
CA GLU A 93 30.68 -18.10 17.73
C GLU A 93 30.10 -18.61 16.40
N GLY A 94 29.84 -17.69 15.46
CA GLY A 94 29.30 -18.00 14.13
C GLY A 94 27.78 -18.21 14.07
N ARG A 95 27.05 -18.11 15.19
CA ARG A 95 25.58 -18.22 15.15
C ARG A 95 24.96 -16.94 14.55
N VAL A 96 24.21 -17.13 13.46
CA VAL A 96 23.42 -16.08 12.80
C VAL A 96 21.91 -16.34 12.85
N LYS A 97 21.51 -17.59 13.11
CA LYS A 97 20.12 -18.02 13.11
C LYS A 97 19.45 -17.64 14.44
N PRO A 98 18.25 -17.00 14.42
CA PRO A 98 17.49 -16.71 15.65
C PRO A 98 17.24 -17.96 16.50
N TRP A 99 16.99 -17.76 17.80
CA TRP A 99 16.75 -18.87 18.72
C TRP A 99 15.36 -19.48 18.60
N GLY A 100 14.46 -18.97 17.75
CA GLY A 100 13.16 -19.58 17.45
C GLY A 100 11.96 -18.74 17.88
N THR A 101 10.75 -19.24 17.62
CA THR A 101 9.49 -18.50 17.84
C THR A 101 9.18 -18.27 19.31
N CYS A 102 9.54 -19.19 20.20
CA CYS A 102 9.33 -19.01 21.63
C CYS A 102 10.25 -17.92 22.21
N GLN A 103 11.50 -17.84 21.73
CA GLN A 103 12.41 -16.76 22.08
C GLN A 103 11.95 -15.39 21.54
N ALA A 104 11.31 -15.35 20.38
CA ALA A 104 10.69 -14.13 19.86
C ALA A 104 9.62 -13.61 20.85
N VAL A 105 8.71 -14.48 21.31
CA VAL A 105 7.67 -14.12 22.29
C VAL A 105 8.27 -13.68 23.62
N LEU A 106 9.31 -14.37 24.12
CA LEU A 106 10.02 -13.97 25.34
C LEU A 106 10.69 -12.58 25.23
N SER A 107 11.05 -12.15 24.03
CA SER A 107 11.61 -10.81 23.81
C SER A 107 10.57 -9.69 24.01
N ALA A 108 9.27 -10.03 24.00
CA ALA A 108 8.16 -9.13 24.28
C ALA A 108 7.60 -9.25 25.71
N LYS A 109 8.16 -10.13 26.56
CA LYS A 109 7.56 -10.49 27.86
C LYS A 109 7.24 -9.27 28.76
N ASP A 110 8.10 -8.26 28.77
CA ASP A 110 7.99 -7.09 29.65
C ASP A 110 6.92 -6.09 29.16
N LEU A 111 6.45 -6.26 27.92
CA LEU A 111 5.37 -5.48 27.30
C LEU A 111 4.00 -6.17 27.39
N ILE A 112 3.98 -7.46 27.75
CA ILE A 112 2.77 -8.29 27.83
C ILE A 112 2.26 -8.30 29.26
N ASP A 113 1.15 -7.60 29.49
CA ASP A 113 0.50 -7.40 30.79
C ASP A 113 -0.96 -7.89 30.83
N ALA A 114 -1.33 -8.75 29.86
CA ALA A 114 -2.67 -9.31 29.69
C ALA A 114 -2.60 -10.64 28.92
N PRO A 115 -3.69 -11.44 28.89
CA PRO A 115 -3.81 -12.55 27.94
C PRO A 115 -3.49 -12.09 26.51
N PHE A 116 -2.84 -12.92 25.72
CA PHE A 116 -2.31 -12.49 24.44
C PHE A 116 -2.43 -13.54 23.36
N ALA A 117 -2.64 -13.09 22.14
CA ALA A 117 -2.57 -13.90 20.94
C ALA A 117 -1.20 -13.74 20.30
N VAL A 118 -0.64 -14.81 19.72
CA VAL A 118 0.61 -14.79 18.96
C VAL A 118 0.29 -15.17 17.51
N ILE A 119 0.79 -14.39 16.55
CA ILE A 119 0.65 -14.65 15.11
C ILE A 119 1.97 -14.43 14.34
N ASN A 120 2.07 -15.00 13.14
CA ASN A 120 3.09 -14.64 12.16
C ASN A 120 2.70 -13.32 11.43
N ALA A 121 3.68 -12.58 10.93
CA ALA A 121 3.45 -11.31 10.23
C ALA A 121 3.12 -11.47 8.72
N ASP A 122 3.49 -12.59 8.10
CA ASP A 122 3.34 -12.88 6.67
C ASP A 122 2.17 -13.82 6.33
N ASP A 123 1.30 -14.09 7.31
CA ASP A 123 0.16 -14.98 7.20
C ASP A 123 -1.16 -14.22 7.31
N TYR A 124 -2.08 -14.52 6.40
CA TYR A 124 -3.47 -14.09 6.46
C TYR A 124 -4.31 -15.15 7.18
N TYR A 125 -4.92 -14.77 8.30
CA TYR A 125 -5.70 -15.67 9.15
C TYR A 125 -7.22 -15.57 8.96
N GLY A 126 -7.71 -14.39 8.58
CA GLY A 126 -9.13 -14.08 8.41
C GLY A 126 -9.87 -13.68 9.70
N PRO A 127 -11.03 -13.00 9.57
CA PRO A 127 -11.71 -12.34 10.68
C PRO A 127 -12.34 -13.29 11.70
N ASP A 128 -12.81 -14.48 11.30
CA ASP A 128 -13.40 -15.47 12.21
C ASP A 128 -12.36 -16.00 13.18
N ALA A 129 -11.12 -16.20 12.71
CA ALA A 129 -10.00 -16.61 13.54
C ALA A 129 -9.70 -15.61 14.66
N PHE A 130 -9.59 -14.32 14.32
CA PHE A 130 -9.34 -13.26 15.32
C PHE A 130 -10.50 -13.10 16.29
N LYS A 131 -11.75 -13.21 15.80
CA LYS A 131 -12.94 -13.10 16.65
C LYS A 131 -12.99 -14.23 17.69
N LYS A 132 -12.83 -15.48 17.26
CA LYS A 132 -12.80 -16.65 18.16
C LYS A 132 -11.67 -16.56 19.18
N MET A 133 -10.49 -16.15 18.74
CA MET A 133 -9.34 -16.00 19.63
C MET A 133 -9.57 -14.89 20.67
N TYR A 134 -10.07 -13.73 20.24
CA TYR A 134 -10.40 -12.63 21.15
C TYR A 134 -11.46 -13.04 22.18
N ASP A 135 -12.52 -13.72 21.74
CA ASP A 135 -13.60 -14.18 22.62
C ASP A 135 -13.10 -15.22 23.63
N PHE A 136 -12.19 -16.12 23.23
CA PHE A 136 -11.53 -17.04 24.16
C PHE A 136 -10.67 -16.29 25.18
N LEU A 137 -9.74 -15.44 24.71
CA LEU A 137 -8.78 -14.74 25.58
C LEU A 137 -9.44 -13.74 26.54
N SER A 138 -10.59 -13.19 26.16
CA SER A 138 -11.37 -12.28 27.02
C SER A 138 -12.02 -13.00 28.21
N ASN A 139 -12.18 -14.32 28.11
CA ASN A 139 -12.84 -15.14 29.13
C ASN A 139 -11.92 -16.22 29.71
N CYS A 140 -10.66 -16.30 29.26
CA CYS A 140 -9.73 -17.32 29.73
C CYS A 140 -9.13 -16.93 31.08
N HIS A 141 -9.15 -17.87 32.01
CA HIS A 141 -8.46 -17.78 33.29
C HIS A 141 -7.78 -19.09 33.56
N ASP A 142 -6.54 -19.04 34.03
CA ASP A 142 -5.87 -20.25 34.52
C ASP A 142 -6.56 -20.73 35.80
N THR A 143 -6.76 -22.04 35.90
CA THR A 143 -7.35 -22.70 37.07
C THR A 143 -6.29 -23.59 37.72
N ASP A 144 -6.64 -24.82 38.06
CA ASP A 144 -5.71 -25.93 38.32
C ASP A 144 -4.80 -26.24 37.12
N LYS A 145 -5.23 -25.89 35.90
CA LYS A 145 -4.45 -26.00 34.65
C LYS A 145 -4.37 -24.66 33.94
N TYR A 146 -3.31 -24.48 33.16
CA TYR A 146 -3.19 -23.34 32.25
C TYR A 146 -4.15 -23.50 31.07
N ASN A 147 -4.94 -22.45 30.81
CA ASN A 147 -5.98 -22.50 29.78
C ASN A 147 -5.52 -21.70 28.56
N TYR A 148 -5.11 -22.41 27.52
CA TYR A 148 -4.63 -21.82 26.27
C TYR A 148 -5.56 -22.19 25.11
N ALA A 149 -5.33 -21.57 23.96
CA ALA A 149 -6.03 -21.91 22.73
C ALA A 149 -5.10 -21.86 21.52
N MET A 150 -5.54 -22.50 20.45
CA MET A 150 -5.00 -22.29 19.10
C MET A 150 -6.14 -22.22 18.10
N VAL A 151 -5.93 -21.51 17.00
CA VAL A 151 -6.84 -21.62 15.85
C VAL A 151 -6.36 -22.76 14.94
N GLY A 152 -7.25 -23.73 14.74
CA GLY A 152 -7.03 -24.86 13.84
C GLY A 152 -7.63 -24.60 12.47
N TYR A 153 -6.85 -24.90 11.43
CA TYR A 153 -7.27 -24.83 10.02
C TYR A 153 -7.33 -26.22 9.40
N ILE A 154 -8.10 -26.37 8.32
CA ILE A 154 -8.16 -27.61 7.55
C ILE A 154 -6.93 -27.69 6.63
N LEU A 155 -6.16 -28.78 6.70
CA LEU A 155 -4.91 -28.97 5.95
C LEU A 155 -5.06 -28.63 4.47
N GLY A 156 -6.11 -29.12 3.81
CA GLY A 156 -6.35 -28.89 2.39
C GLY A 156 -6.43 -27.45 1.94
N ASN A 157 -6.85 -26.57 2.83
CA ASN A 157 -6.94 -25.14 2.54
C ASN A 157 -5.60 -24.42 2.72
N THR A 158 -4.56 -25.11 3.19
CA THR A 158 -3.24 -24.54 3.53
C THR A 158 -2.11 -25.07 2.63
N LEU A 159 -2.39 -25.99 1.71
CA LEU A 159 -1.41 -26.56 0.79
C LEU A 159 -1.14 -25.63 -0.41
N THR A 160 0.07 -25.68 -0.97
CA THR A 160 0.45 -24.99 -2.22
C THR A 160 0.60 -26.00 -3.36
N GLU A 161 0.38 -25.54 -4.60
CA GLU A 161 0.68 -26.31 -5.82
C GLU A 161 2.17 -26.23 -6.20
N ASN A 162 2.92 -25.27 -5.64
CA ASN A 162 4.28 -24.91 -6.07
C ASN A 162 5.40 -25.65 -5.30
N GLY A 163 5.07 -26.65 -4.48
CA GLY A 163 6.08 -27.41 -3.72
C GLY A 163 5.55 -28.02 -2.43
N HIS A 164 6.39 -27.99 -1.38
CA HIS A 164 6.08 -28.54 -0.07
C HIS A 164 5.90 -27.44 0.99
N VAL A 165 5.13 -27.75 2.03
CA VAL A 165 4.89 -26.86 3.16
C VAL A 165 5.30 -27.50 4.48
N ALA A 166 5.58 -26.67 5.49
CA ALA A 166 5.75 -27.10 6.87
C ALA A 166 4.49 -26.75 7.68
N ARG A 167 3.93 -27.71 8.44
CA ARG A 167 2.73 -27.51 9.26
C ARG A 167 2.79 -28.35 10.54
N GLY A 168 2.27 -27.80 11.63
CA GLY A 168 1.97 -28.55 12.85
C GLY A 168 0.68 -29.35 12.70
N ILE A 169 0.78 -30.67 12.50
CA ILE A 169 -0.38 -31.56 12.43
C ILE A 169 -0.92 -31.79 13.85
N CYS A 170 -2.21 -31.53 14.05
CA CYS A 170 -2.86 -31.58 15.35
C CYS A 170 -3.71 -32.84 15.52
N THR A 171 -3.58 -33.50 16.66
CA THR A 171 -4.51 -34.53 17.13
C THR A 171 -5.46 -33.88 18.14
N VAL A 172 -6.76 -33.96 17.89
CA VAL A 172 -7.79 -33.26 18.68
C VAL A 172 -8.80 -34.26 19.18
N ASP A 173 -9.16 -34.18 20.46
CA ASP A 173 -10.18 -35.03 21.07
C ASP A 173 -11.61 -34.61 20.71
N GLU A 174 -12.58 -35.42 21.14
CA GLU A 174 -14.02 -35.20 20.90
C GLU A 174 -14.53 -33.91 21.55
N ASN A 175 -13.88 -33.44 22.62
CA ASN A 175 -14.21 -32.21 23.32
C ASN A 175 -13.55 -30.97 22.68
N GLY A 176 -12.77 -31.14 21.62
CA GLY A 176 -12.10 -30.07 20.90
C GLY A 176 -10.85 -29.55 21.60
N TYR A 177 -10.17 -30.38 22.41
CA TYR A 177 -8.88 -30.07 23.00
C TYR A 177 -7.73 -30.77 22.27
N LEU A 178 -6.60 -30.08 22.18
CA LEU A 178 -5.38 -30.59 21.57
C LEU A 178 -4.78 -31.67 22.46
N GLN A 179 -4.50 -32.83 21.86
CA GLN A 179 -3.81 -33.96 22.49
C GLN A 179 -2.33 -33.97 22.10
N ASP A 180 -2.02 -33.64 20.84
CA ASP A 180 -0.65 -33.55 20.33
C ASP A 180 -0.58 -32.57 19.15
N VAL A 181 0.54 -31.87 19.02
CA VAL A 181 0.90 -31.15 17.79
C VAL A 181 2.30 -31.54 17.34
N THR A 182 2.40 -32.19 16.18
CA THR A 182 3.70 -32.56 15.60
C THR A 182 4.02 -31.69 14.38
N GLU A 183 5.12 -30.96 14.44
CA GLU A 183 5.63 -30.17 13.31
C GLU A 183 6.17 -31.09 12.21
N ARG A 184 5.58 -31.01 11.02
CA ARG A 184 6.04 -31.76 9.84
C ARG A 184 6.62 -30.76 8.84
N THR A 185 7.90 -30.91 8.50
CA THR A 185 8.66 -29.94 7.71
C THR A 185 8.42 -30.04 6.20
N ARG A 186 7.95 -31.19 5.71
CA ARG A 186 7.75 -31.45 4.28
C ARG A 186 6.45 -32.21 4.01
N ILE A 187 5.37 -31.46 3.82
CA ILE A 187 4.06 -31.95 3.37
C ILE A 187 3.86 -31.57 1.92
N GLU A 188 3.46 -32.54 1.09
CA GLU A 188 3.16 -32.37 -0.34
C GLU A 188 1.69 -32.73 -0.61
N LYS A 189 1.05 -31.98 -1.50
CA LYS A 189 -0.30 -32.27 -2.00
C LYS A 189 -0.26 -33.44 -2.97
N THR A 190 -1.28 -34.29 -2.95
CA THR A 190 -1.46 -35.41 -3.88
C THR A 190 -2.86 -35.35 -4.50
N GLU A 191 -3.10 -36.07 -5.60
CA GLU A 191 -4.43 -36.14 -6.24
C GLU A 191 -5.55 -36.51 -5.25
N ASP A 192 -5.28 -37.44 -4.33
CA ASP A 192 -6.27 -37.96 -3.36
C ASP A 192 -6.12 -37.41 -1.93
N GLY A 193 -5.29 -36.37 -1.70
CA GLY A 193 -5.04 -35.87 -0.33
C GLY A 193 -3.70 -35.17 -0.12
N ALA A 194 -2.99 -35.53 0.95
CA ALA A 194 -1.65 -35.03 1.26
C ALA A 194 -0.75 -36.15 1.77
N LYS A 195 0.56 -35.94 1.74
CA LYS A 195 1.56 -36.85 2.33
C LYS A 195 2.71 -36.07 2.93
N PHE A 196 3.35 -36.60 3.96
CA PHE A 196 4.58 -36.03 4.51
C PHE A 196 5.71 -37.05 4.54
N THR A 197 6.93 -36.55 4.66
CA THR A 197 8.16 -37.33 4.83
C THR A 197 8.99 -36.75 5.98
N GLU A 198 9.71 -37.63 6.68
CA GLU A 198 10.62 -37.26 7.78
C GLU A 198 12.09 -37.59 7.46
N ASP A 199 12.33 -38.26 6.34
CA ASP A 199 13.60 -38.83 5.91
C ASP A 199 13.97 -38.35 4.49
N ASP A 200 13.68 -37.08 4.22
CA ASP A 200 13.97 -36.39 2.96
C ASP A 200 13.38 -37.04 1.70
N GLY A 201 12.26 -37.74 1.84
CA GLY A 201 11.47 -38.32 0.75
C GLY A 201 11.71 -39.82 0.53
N ASN A 202 12.49 -40.47 1.40
CA ASN A 202 12.69 -41.92 1.33
C ASN A 202 11.41 -42.67 1.71
N THR A 203 10.65 -42.18 2.69
CA THR A 203 9.34 -42.70 3.08
C THR A 203 8.28 -41.60 3.12
N TRP A 204 7.05 -41.99 2.82
CA TRP A 204 5.90 -41.09 2.75
C TRP A 204 4.73 -41.64 3.56
N THR A 205 4.18 -40.81 4.44
CA THR A 205 2.98 -41.13 5.22
C THR A 205 1.82 -40.29 4.73
N LYS A 206 0.67 -40.93 4.48
CA LYS A 206 -0.54 -40.26 3.99
C LYS A 206 -1.18 -39.42 5.11
N LEU A 207 -1.69 -38.25 4.75
CA LEU A 207 -2.48 -37.35 5.59
C LEU A 207 -3.83 -37.11 4.94
N SER A 208 -4.86 -37.03 5.79
CA SER A 208 -6.18 -36.62 5.36
C SER A 208 -6.17 -35.12 5.05
N ILE A 209 -6.85 -34.74 3.97
CA ILE A 209 -7.04 -33.33 3.62
C ILE A 209 -7.84 -32.57 4.69
N ASN A 210 -8.62 -33.31 5.48
CA ASN A 210 -9.43 -32.82 6.59
C ASN A 210 -8.68 -32.78 7.93
N SER A 211 -7.40 -33.17 7.96
CA SER A 211 -6.57 -33.06 9.17
C SER A 211 -6.49 -31.60 9.63
N ILE A 212 -6.50 -31.41 10.95
CA ILE A 212 -6.39 -30.09 11.57
C ILE A 212 -4.91 -29.71 11.66
N VAL A 213 -4.58 -28.49 11.28
CA VAL A 213 -3.23 -27.95 11.36
C VAL A 213 -3.16 -26.64 12.11
N SER A 214 -2.04 -26.43 12.79
CA SER A 214 -1.66 -25.15 13.38
C SER A 214 -0.97 -24.28 12.33
N MET A 215 -1.45 -23.03 12.22
CA MET A 215 -0.82 -21.96 11.43
C MET A 215 -0.14 -20.93 12.33
N ASN A 216 0.24 -21.34 13.54
CA ASN A 216 0.93 -20.51 14.51
C ASN A 216 0.11 -19.30 15.03
N LEU A 217 -1.22 -19.43 15.05
CA LEU A 217 -2.13 -18.53 15.77
C LEU A 217 -2.48 -19.17 17.11
N TRP A 218 -1.80 -18.71 18.16
CA TRP A 218 -1.93 -19.22 19.52
C TRP A 218 -2.50 -18.16 20.46
N GLY A 219 -3.16 -18.59 21.53
CA GLY A 219 -3.69 -17.75 22.60
C GLY A 219 -3.21 -18.25 23.94
N PHE A 220 -2.54 -17.38 24.69
CA PHE A 220 -1.91 -17.71 25.95
C PHE A 220 -2.32 -16.73 27.06
N SER A 221 -2.24 -17.21 28.30
CA SER A 221 -2.23 -16.36 29.49
C SER A 221 -0.78 -16.08 29.92
N GLN A 222 -0.61 -15.25 30.96
CA GLN A 222 0.72 -14.85 31.45
C GLN A 222 1.58 -16.05 31.87
N SER A 223 0.97 -17.14 32.34
CA SER A 223 1.69 -18.35 32.79
C SER A 223 2.58 -18.94 31.69
N PHE A 224 2.23 -18.77 30.42
CA PHE A 224 3.04 -19.26 29.32
C PHE A 224 4.42 -18.60 29.28
N LEU A 225 4.50 -17.30 29.56
CA LEU A 225 5.77 -16.56 29.56
C LEU A 225 6.69 -17.06 30.67
N GLU A 226 6.14 -17.39 31.84
CA GLU A 226 6.89 -17.96 32.96
C GLU A 226 7.41 -19.37 32.65
N GLU A 227 6.56 -20.25 32.10
CA GLU A 227 6.96 -21.61 31.74
C GLU A 227 7.99 -21.63 30.60
N ALA A 228 7.84 -20.75 29.60
CA ALA A 228 8.80 -20.56 28.52
C ALA A 228 10.15 -20.04 29.06
N LYS A 229 10.13 -19.01 29.91
CA LYS A 229 11.36 -18.46 30.52
C LYS A 229 12.09 -19.53 31.35
N LYS A 230 11.34 -20.32 32.12
CA LYS A 230 11.89 -21.39 32.97
C LYS A 230 12.54 -22.52 32.17
N ARG A 231 11.99 -22.86 31.00
CA ARG A 231 12.49 -23.97 30.15
C ARG A 231 13.61 -23.57 29.21
N PHE A 232 13.81 -22.27 28.97
CA PHE A 232 14.80 -21.80 28.02
C PHE A 232 16.24 -22.25 28.35
N PRO A 233 16.73 -22.23 29.61
CA PRO A 233 18.04 -22.77 29.96
C PRO A 233 18.23 -24.26 29.59
N GLY A 234 17.25 -25.11 29.89
CA GLY A 234 17.32 -26.55 29.58
C GLY A 234 17.36 -26.82 28.07
N PHE A 235 16.65 -26.02 27.28
CA PHE A 235 16.79 -26.03 25.83
C PHE A 235 18.21 -25.64 25.40
N LEU A 236 18.77 -24.55 25.94
CA LEU A 236 20.11 -24.09 25.59
C LEU A 236 21.18 -25.12 25.93
N ASP A 237 21.10 -25.78 27.09
CA ASP A 237 22.04 -26.83 27.49
C ASP A 237 22.11 -27.99 26.49
N THR A 238 20.98 -28.29 25.85
CA THR A 238 20.88 -29.34 24.83
C THR A 238 21.32 -28.82 23.47
N ALA A 239 20.75 -27.69 23.05
CA ALA A 239 20.99 -27.09 21.74
C ALA A 239 22.47 -26.71 21.53
N LEU A 240 23.14 -26.19 22.56
CA LEU A 240 24.56 -25.83 22.49
C LEU A 240 25.48 -27.04 22.29
N LYS A 241 25.05 -28.23 22.69
CA LYS A 241 25.81 -29.48 22.50
C LYS A 241 25.48 -30.16 21.18
N SER A 242 24.20 -30.23 20.81
CA SER A 242 23.74 -31.01 19.66
C SER A 242 23.72 -30.21 18.36
N ASN A 243 23.32 -28.93 18.42
CA ASN A 243 23.14 -28.08 17.24
C ASN A 243 23.32 -26.59 17.56
N PRO A 244 24.53 -26.15 17.98
CA PRO A 244 24.76 -24.82 18.53
C PRO A 244 24.43 -23.67 17.56
N LEU A 245 24.54 -23.92 16.25
CA LEU A 245 24.33 -22.91 15.21
C LEU A 245 22.90 -22.85 14.67
N LYS A 246 22.11 -23.94 14.76
CA LYS A 246 20.79 -24.02 14.12
C LYS A 246 19.64 -24.48 15.03
N GLY A 247 19.90 -24.89 16.27
CA GLY A 247 18.86 -25.32 17.20
C GLY A 247 17.84 -24.20 17.48
N GLU A 248 16.56 -24.55 17.52
CA GLU A 248 15.44 -23.58 17.63
C GLU A 248 14.48 -23.95 18.77
N TYR A 249 14.09 -22.93 19.51
CA TYR A 249 13.18 -22.94 20.65
C TYR A 249 11.78 -22.54 20.17
N PHE A 250 10.94 -23.53 19.94
CA PHE A 250 9.64 -23.37 19.27
C PHE A 250 8.46 -23.33 20.26
N LEU A 251 7.43 -22.53 19.93
CA LEU A 251 6.18 -22.48 20.71
C LEU A 251 5.49 -23.85 20.85
N PRO A 252 5.28 -24.65 19.77
CA PRO A 252 4.67 -25.97 19.88
C PRO A 252 5.39 -26.93 20.82
N GLY A 253 6.72 -26.85 20.92
CA GLY A 253 7.49 -27.72 21.82
C GLY A 253 7.11 -27.50 23.28
N ILE A 254 6.98 -26.24 23.70
CA ILE A 254 6.55 -25.91 25.07
C ILE A 254 5.10 -26.29 25.32
N VAL A 255 4.24 -26.15 24.32
CA VAL A 255 2.85 -26.59 24.43
C VAL A 255 2.77 -28.10 24.65
N ASN A 256 3.54 -28.90 23.90
CA ASN A 256 3.59 -30.35 24.08
C ASN A 256 4.15 -30.75 25.44
N ASP A 257 5.26 -30.14 25.89
CA ASP A 257 5.81 -30.42 27.23
C ASP A 257 4.76 -30.17 28.32
N LEU A 258 3.99 -29.07 28.22
CA LEU A 258 2.94 -28.75 29.19
C LEU A 258 1.71 -29.66 29.11
N LEU A 259 1.39 -30.18 27.92
CA LEU A 259 0.35 -31.20 27.71
C LEU A 259 0.77 -32.53 28.36
N ASP A 260 1.99 -32.99 28.10
CA ASP A 260 2.54 -34.23 28.63
C ASP A 260 2.65 -34.21 30.15
N GLU A 261 3.01 -33.04 30.72
CA GLU A 261 3.03 -32.80 32.16
C GLU A 261 1.62 -32.64 32.77
N GLY A 262 0.56 -32.58 31.95
CA GLY A 262 -0.82 -32.38 32.40
C GLY A 262 -1.10 -30.98 32.97
N LYS A 263 -0.21 -30.01 32.74
CA LYS A 263 -0.28 -28.64 33.27
C LYS A 263 -1.15 -27.70 32.44
N ALA A 264 -1.31 -27.98 31.14
CA ALA A 264 -2.08 -27.13 30.25
C ALA A 264 -3.26 -27.88 29.60
N CYS A 265 -4.31 -27.14 29.30
CA CYS A 265 -5.40 -27.54 28.41
C CYS A 265 -5.45 -26.55 27.25
N ILE A 266 -5.40 -27.06 26.02
CA ILE A 266 -5.38 -26.21 24.81
C ILE A 266 -6.65 -26.43 24.00
N LYS A 267 -7.50 -25.40 23.94
CA LYS A 267 -8.72 -25.44 23.13
C LYS A 267 -8.38 -25.22 21.65
N VAL A 268 -8.85 -26.11 20.78
CA VAL A 268 -8.71 -25.95 19.33
C VAL A 268 -9.93 -25.24 18.77
N LEU A 269 -9.76 -23.97 18.42
CA LEU A 269 -10.77 -23.10 17.82
C LEU A 269 -10.75 -23.33 16.30
N LYS A 270 -11.69 -24.12 15.78
CA LYS A 270 -11.76 -24.39 14.33
C LYS A 270 -12.25 -23.13 13.60
N SER A 271 -11.43 -22.58 12.69
CA SER A 271 -11.83 -21.46 11.83
C SER A 271 -12.42 -21.97 10.51
N SER A 272 -13.45 -21.29 10.00
CA SER A 272 -13.94 -21.50 8.64
C SER A 272 -13.23 -20.64 7.60
N ASP A 273 -12.34 -19.73 8.03
CA ASP A 273 -11.56 -18.91 7.14
C ASP A 273 -10.56 -19.74 6.33
N LYS A 274 -10.33 -19.29 5.09
CA LYS A 274 -9.22 -19.78 4.28
C LYS A 274 -7.96 -19.01 4.62
N TRP A 275 -6.96 -19.74 5.12
CA TRP A 275 -5.62 -19.21 5.38
C TRP A 275 -4.87 -19.00 4.06
N TYR A 276 -4.10 -17.92 3.98
CA TYR A 276 -3.17 -17.66 2.89
C TYR A 276 -1.82 -17.25 3.46
N GLY A 277 -0.73 -17.76 2.91
CA GLY A 277 0.62 -17.35 3.29
C GLY A 277 1.55 -17.43 2.09
N VAL A 278 2.53 -16.54 2.03
CA VAL A 278 3.48 -16.45 0.91
C VAL A 278 4.67 -17.38 1.19
N THR A 279 4.54 -18.65 0.80
CA THR A 279 5.63 -19.63 0.97
C THR A 279 6.71 -19.41 -0.09
N TYR A 280 6.30 -19.31 -1.36
CA TYR A 280 7.13 -19.03 -2.53
C TYR A 280 6.77 -17.69 -3.20
N GLN A 281 7.68 -17.13 -4.00
CA GLN A 281 7.41 -15.88 -4.74
C GLN A 281 6.22 -16.00 -5.70
N ALA A 282 6.06 -17.16 -6.33
CA ALA A 282 4.92 -17.47 -7.19
C ALA A 282 3.56 -17.47 -6.45
N ASP A 283 3.54 -17.75 -5.13
CA ASP A 283 2.30 -17.75 -4.34
C ASP A 283 1.76 -16.33 -4.10
N LYS A 284 2.59 -15.29 -4.25
CA LYS A 284 2.20 -13.89 -4.00
C LYS A 284 1.00 -13.49 -4.85
N GLN A 285 0.99 -13.82 -6.14
CA GLN A 285 -0.12 -13.44 -7.02
C GLN A 285 -1.44 -14.10 -6.58
N VAL A 286 -1.38 -15.32 -6.05
CA VAL A 286 -2.55 -16.02 -5.51
C VAL A 286 -3.11 -15.27 -4.30
N VAL A 287 -2.23 -14.80 -3.40
CA VAL A 287 -2.63 -14.01 -2.22
C VAL A 287 -3.21 -12.66 -2.65
N VAL A 288 -2.57 -11.94 -3.57
CA VAL A 288 -3.06 -10.67 -4.13
C VAL A 288 -4.47 -10.86 -4.71
N ASN A 289 -4.66 -11.87 -5.57
CA ASN A 289 -5.96 -12.15 -6.18
C ASN A 289 -7.03 -12.48 -5.13
N ALA A 290 -6.68 -13.27 -4.11
CA ALA A 290 -7.60 -13.59 -3.03
C ALA A 290 -8.01 -12.35 -2.21
N ILE A 291 -7.06 -11.45 -1.92
CA ILE A 291 -7.32 -10.20 -1.22
C ILE A 291 -8.18 -9.25 -2.05
N LEU A 292 -7.93 -9.15 -3.36
CA LEU A 292 -8.75 -8.38 -4.30
C LEU A 292 -10.20 -8.87 -4.31
N GLU A 293 -10.42 -10.18 -4.39
CA GLU A 293 -11.77 -10.75 -4.32
C GLU A 293 -12.46 -10.44 -2.99
N LYS A 294 -11.73 -10.39 -1.88
CA LYS A 294 -12.29 -10.00 -0.57
C LYS A 294 -12.72 -8.53 -0.53
N HIS A 295 -11.98 -7.64 -1.16
CA HIS A 295 -12.42 -6.24 -1.36
C HIS A 295 -13.67 -6.16 -2.24
N LYS A 296 -13.69 -6.86 -3.39
CA LYS A 296 -14.86 -6.90 -4.29
C LYS A 296 -16.11 -7.43 -3.60
N ASN A 297 -15.95 -8.42 -2.72
CA ASN A 297 -17.05 -9.01 -1.95
C ASN A 297 -17.45 -8.18 -0.71
N GLY A 298 -16.86 -6.99 -0.52
CA GLY A 298 -17.18 -6.08 0.59
C GLY A 298 -16.67 -6.54 1.96
N GLN A 299 -15.83 -7.58 2.04
CA GLN A 299 -15.23 -8.03 3.31
C GLN A 299 -14.24 -6.99 3.85
N TYR A 300 -13.53 -6.31 2.96
CA TYR A 300 -12.63 -5.20 3.26
C TYR A 300 -13.03 -3.95 2.47
N LYS A 301 -12.78 -2.77 3.05
CA LYS A 301 -12.97 -1.48 2.39
C LYS A 301 -11.76 -1.20 1.52
N THR A 302 -11.93 -0.47 0.42
CA THR A 302 -10.81 0.00 -0.41
C THR A 302 -10.74 1.53 -0.32
N PRO A 303 -9.69 2.12 0.30
CA PRO A 303 -8.52 1.47 0.93
C PRO A 303 -8.85 0.78 2.26
N LEU A 304 -8.02 -0.19 2.71
CA LEU A 304 -8.29 -1.03 3.90
C LEU A 304 -8.49 -0.19 5.17
N TRP A 305 -7.64 0.82 5.35
CA TRP A 305 -7.68 1.76 6.47
C TRP A 305 -8.58 2.98 6.18
N GLY A 306 -9.40 2.91 5.13
CA GLY A 306 -10.32 3.94 4.66
C GLY A 306 -11.74 3.80 5.22
N GLU A 307 -12.05 4.62 6.21
CA GLU A 307 -13.21 5.53 6.27
C GLU A 307 -13.00 6.32 7.55
N SER A 308 -12.22 7.39 7.46
CA SER A 308 -11.96 8.24 8.61
C SER A 308 -13.07 9.28 8.74
N ILE A 309 -13.41 9.64 9.98
CA ILE A 309 -14.20 10.82 10.37
C ILE A 309 -13.95 12.05 9.45
N LYS A 310 -12.73 12.19 8.93
CA LYS A 310 -12.22 13.20 7.99
C LYS A 310 -12.96 13.26 6.64
N LEU A 311 -13.33 12.13 6.04
CA LEU A 311 -14.10 12.12 4.79
C LEU A 311 -15.51 12.64 5.05
N THR A 312 -16.11 12.22 6.17
CA THR A 312 -17.43 12.71 6.61
C THR A 312 -17.40 14.21 6.90
N GLU A 313 -16.35 14.73 7.55
CA GLU A 313 -16.17 16.16 7.79
C GLU A 313 -16.02 16.94 6.49
N ALA A 314 -15.20 16.45 5.56
CA ALA A 314 -15.06 17.06 4.24
C ALA A 314 -16.42 17.08 3.51
N LEU A 315 -17.12 15.94 3.42
CA LEU A 315 -18.47 15.88 2.83
C LEU A 315 -19.44 16.85 3.50
N ASN A 316 -19.41 16.96 4.83
CA ASN A 316 -20.28 17.86 5.58
C ASN A 316 -19.92 19.34 5.39
N ALA A 317 -18.69 19.68 5.00
CA ALA A 317 -18.25 21.04 4.78
C ALA A 317 -18.77 21.64 3.45
N TYR A 318 -19.12 20.80 2.47
CA TYR A 318 -19.58 21.25 1.16
C TYR A 318 -21.09 21.34 1.02
N ASN A 319 -21.54 22.27 0.17
CA ASN A 319 -22.96 22.39 -0.18
C ASN A 319 -23.25 21.59 -1.45
N PHE A 320 -23.66 20.33 -1.27
CA PHE A 320 -24.15 19.50 -2.37
C PHE A 320 -25.62 19.83 -2.65
N ASP A 321 -26.01 19.86 -3.93
CA ASP A 321 -27.39 20.09 -4.38
C ASP A 321 -28.28 18.84 -4.18
N GLY A 322 -28.30 18.31 -2.96
CA GLY A 322 -29.05 17.10 -2.60
C GLY A 322 -28.44 16.30 -1.46
N ILE A 323 -28.88 15.05 -1.32
CA ILE A 323 -28.43 14.12 -0.27
C ILE A 323 -27.32 13.23 -0.84
N VAL A 324 -26.16 13.20 -0.18
CA VAL A 324 -25.09 12.24 -0.49
C VAL A 324 -25.62 10.82 -0.26
N THR A 325 -25.66 10.01 -1.31
CA THR A 325 -26.14 8.62 -1.25
C THR A 325 -25.02 7.59 -1.29
N ASP A 326 -23.89 7.94 -1.91
CA ASP A 326 -22.75 7.03 -2.03
C ASP A 326 -21.44 7.82 -2.19
N THR A 327 -20.32 7.23 -1.81
CA THR A 327 -18.98 7.79 -2.00
C THR A 327 -17.97 6.67 -2.12
N TYR A 328 -17.15 6.70 -3.17
CA TYR A 328 -16.16 5.67 -3.44
C TYR A 328 -14.89 6.27 -4.04
N ALA A 329 -13.75 5.59 -3.85
CA ALA A 329 -12.49 5.99 -4.45
C ALA A 329 -12.60 6.02 -5.99
N PHE A 330 -12.05 7.04 -6.63
CA PHE A 330 -12.27 7.29 -8.05
C PHE A 330 -11.02 7.76 -8.77
N GLY A 331 -10.78 7.21 -9.97
CA GLY A 331 -9.65 7.56 -10.82
C GLY A 331 -8.38 6.76 -10.53
N GLU A 332 -7.37 6.97 -11.37
CA GLU A 332 -6.06 6.31 -11.29
C GLU A 332 -4.94 7.27 -10.84
N GLY A 333 -5.30 8.50 -10.44
CA GLY A 333 -4.35 9.52 -10.03
C GLY A 333 -3.54 9.12 -8.79
N HIS A 334 -2.21 9.30 -8.85
CA HIS A 334 -1.29 8.86 -7.79
C HIS A 334 -0.96 9.94 -6.75
N ILE A 335 -1.32 11.20 -7.01
CA ILE A 335 -0.93 12.32 -6.14
C ILE A 335 -1.97 12.54 -5.03
N ASN A 336 -3.21 12.89 -5.40
CA ASN A 336 -4.28 13.21 -4.45
C ASN A 336 -5.18 12.01 -4.17
N ASP A 337 -5.73 11.92 -2.96
CA ASP A 337 -6.83 10.98 -2.70
C ASP A 337 -8.09 11.52 -3.37
N THR A 338 -8.64 10.75 -4.32
CA THR A 338 -9.76 11.18 -5.15
C THR A 338 -10.98 10.27 -4.92
N PHE A 339 -12.14 10.89 -4.71
CA PHE A 339 -13.40 10.22 -4.44
C PHE A 339 -14.50 10.73 -5.38
N CYS A 340 -15.33 9.83 -5.90
CA CYS A 340 -16.59 10.19 -6.54
C CYS A 340 -17.68 10.25 -5.47
N VAL A 341 -18.41 11.36 -5.41
CA VAL A 341 -19.53 11.56 -4.49
C VAL A 341 -20.83 11.57 -5.30
N CYS A 342 -21.70 10.61 -5.02
CA CYS A 342 -23.02 10.51 -5.65
C CYS A 342 -24.06 11.22 -4.77
N VAL A 343 -24.79 12.17 -5.36
CA VAL A 343 -25.78 13.00 -4.67
C VAL A 343 -27.12 12.84 -5.35
N ARG A 344 -28.14 12.45 -4.58
CA ARG A 344 -29.53 12.40 -5.04
C ARG A 344 -30.21 13.73 -4.79
N LYS A 345 -30.66 14.36 -5.87
CA LYS A 345 -31.46 15.59 -5.84
C LYS A 345 -32.90 15.33 -5.44
N GLU A 346 -33.66 16.39 -5.12
CA GLU A 346 -35.09 16.30 -4.78
C GLU A 346 -35.93 15.67 -5.91
N ASN A 347 -35.58 15.94 -7.16
CA ASN A 347 -36.22 15.36 -8.36
C ASN A 347 -35.84 13.87 -8.60
N LYS A 348 -35.10 13.24 -7.68
CA LYS A 348 -34.55 11.87 -7.74
C LYS A 348 -33.43 11.65 -8.77
N GLU A 349 -32.98 12.69 -9.45
CA GLU A 349 -31.80 12.63 -10.31
C GLU A 349 -30.54 12.42 -9.46
N ILE A 350 -29.56 11.71 -10.01
CA ILE A 350 -28.25 11.50 -9.37
C ILE A 350 -27.25 12.41 -10.07
N SER A 351 -26.65 13.31 -9.31
CA SER A 351 -25.49 14.10 -9.74
C SER A 351 -24.23 13.55 -9.09
N ARG A 352 -23.10 13.75 -9.76
CA ARG A 352 -21.80 13.32 -9.28
C ARG A 352 -20.87 14.51 -9.05
N TYR A 353 -19.94 14.32 -8.13
CA TYR A 353 -18.91 15.30 -7.80
C TYR A 353 -17.58 14.57 -7.61
N ILE A 354 -16.48 15.29 -7.80
CA ILE A 354 -15.13 14.81 -7.49
C ILE A 354 -14.67 15.52 -6.22
N LEU A 355 -14.53 14.77 -5.14
CA LEU A 355 -13.95 15.23 -3.87
C LEU A 355 -12.48 14.79 -3.83
N GLN A 356 -11.57 15.72 -3.55
CA GLN A 356 -10.15 15.43 -3.46
C GLN A 356 -9.55 15.94 -2.16
N ARG A 357 -8.72 15.11 -1.53
CA ARG A 357 -7.76 15.54 -0.51
C ARG A 357 -6.42 15.84 -1.19
N ILE A 358 -5.97 17.08 -1.08
CA ILE A 358 -4.74 17.56 -1.70
C ILE A 358 -3.54 16.98 -0.95
N ASN A 359 -2.56 16.46 -1.69
CA ASN A 359 -1.36 15.88 -1.11
C ASN A 359 -0.40 16.95 -0.60
N SER A 360 -0.43 17.21 0.71
CA SER A 360 0.43 18.17 1.40
C SER A 360 1.93 17.81 1.39
N ASN A 361 2.30 16.58 1.00
CA ASN A 361 3.70 16.20 0.83
C ASN A 361 4.27 16.73 -0.49
N VAL A 362 3.45 16.78 -1.53
CA VAL A 362 3.82 17.32 -2.85
C VAL A 362 3.59 18.84 -2.87
N PHE A 363 2.37 19.27 -2.53
CA PHE A 363 1.97 20.67 -2.55
C PHE A 363 2.11 21.28 -1.16
N LYS A 364 3.21 22.01 -0.93
CA LYS A 364 3.50 22.62 0.37
C LYS A 364 2.60 23.80 0.71
N GLU A 365 2.02 24.44 -0.29
CA GLU A 365 1.14 25.60 -0.15
C GLU A 365 -0.21 25.35 -0.87
N PRO A 366 -1.04 24.42 -0.39
CA PRO A 366 -2.26 23.99 -1.09
C PRO A 366 -3.29 25.12 -1.28
N ILE A 367 -3.25 26.17 -0.44
CA ILE A 367 -4.10 27.35 -0.58
C ILE A 367 -3.73 28.14 -1.84
N LYS A 368 -2.44 28.39 -2.09
CA LYS A 368 -1.96 29.07 -3.31
C LYS A 368 -2.27 28.27 -4.57
N LEU A 369 -2.18 26.94 -4.48
CA LEU A 369 -2.61 26.04 -5.54
C LEU A 369 -4.10 26.19 -5.84
N MET A 370 -4.95 26.29 -4.81
CA MET A 370 -6.37 26.56 -5.01
C MET A 370 -6.65 27.95 -5.60
N GLU A 371 -5.89 28.98 -5.20
CA GLU A 371 -5.98 30.32 -5.79
C GLU A 371 -5.69 30.28 -7.30
N ASN A 372 -4.64 29.58 -7.74
CA ASN A 372 -4.35 29.38 -9.16
C ASN A 372 -5.51 28.70 -9.90
N ILE A 373 -5.99 27.57 -9.37
CA ILE A 373 -7.08 26.80 -10.00
C ILE A 373 -8.35 27.64 -10.11
N VAL A 374 -8.74 28.34 -9.05
CA VAL A 374 -9.96 29.16 -9.03
C VAL A 374 -9.84 30.33 -10.00
N ASN A 375 -8.69 31.02 -10.03
CA ASN A 375 -8.49 32.16 -10.93
C ASN A 375 -8.53 31.72 -12.40
N VAL A 376 -7.84 30.63 -12.74
CA VAL A 376 -7.81 30.13 -14.12
C VAL A 376 -9.17 29.58 -14.56
N THR A 377 -9.80 28.72 -13.75
CA THR A 377 -11.10 28.13 -14.11
C THR A 377 -12.21 29.18 -14.23
N ASN A 378 -12.22 30.21 -13.38
CA ASN A 378 -13.16 31.33 -13.53
C ASN A 378 -12.90 32.16 -14.78
N TYR A 379 -11.63 32.40 -15.13
CA TYR A 379 -11.27 33.10 -16.35
C TYR A 379 -11.71 32.31 -17.60
N LEU A 380 -11.41 31.02 -17.64
CA LEU A 380 -11.86 30.10 -18.70
C LEU A 380 -13.39 30.11 -18.81
N LYS A 381 -14.10 29.96 -17.68
CA LYS A 381 -15.56 30.02 -17.63
C LYS A 381 -16.13 31.27 -18.30
N ASN A 382 -15.58 32.45 -17.98
CA ASN A 382 -16.03 33.70 -18.57
C ASN A 382 -15.79 33.74 -20.09
N ASN A 383 -14.62 33.28 -20.54
CA ASN A 383 -14.30 33.21 -21.97
C ASN A 383 -15.18 32.22 -22.72
N ILE A 384 -15.44 31.04 -22.15
CA ILE A 384 -16.32 30.01 -22.72
C ILE A 384 -17.74 30.56 -22.86
N ILE A 385 -18.29 31.19 -21.81
CA ILE A 385 -19.62 31.81 -21.85
C ILE A 385 -19.69 32.89 -22.94
N LYS A 386 -18.68 33.76 -23.03
CA LYS A 386 -18.61 34.82 -24.03
C LYS A 386 -18.62 34.28 -25.47
N ASN A 387 -18.03 33.11 -25.67
CA ASN A 387 -17.97 32.42 -26.96
C ASN A 387 -19.16 31.49 -27.21
N GLY A 388 -20.15 31.45 -26.32
CA GLY A 388 -21.35 30.63 -26.46
C GLY A 388 -21.15 29.14 -26.17
N GLY A 389 -20.06 28.76 -25.50
CA GLY A 389 -19.78 27.38 -25.09
C GLY A 389 -20.44 26.98 -23.77
N ASP A 390 -20.30 25.71 -23.41
CA ASP A 390 -20.80 25.11 -22.17
C ASP A 390 -19.71 25.02 -21.11
N TYR A 391 -19.59 26.06 -20.28
CA TYR A 391 -18.57 26.11 -19.22
C TYR A 391 -18.67 24.98 -18.19
N LYS A 392 -19.83 24.31 -18.07
CA LYS A 392 -19.98 23.18 -17.14
C LYS A 392 -19.27 21.92 -17.64
N ARG A 393 -19.03 21.84 -18.95
CA ARG A 393 -18.36 20.74 -19.62
C ARG A 393 -16.96 21.10 -20.10
N GLU A 394 -16.72 22.36 -20.43
CA GLU A 394 -15.48 22.82 -21.08
C GLU A 394 -14.40 23.32 -20.11
N THR A 395 -14.73 23.46 -18.81
CA THR A 395 -13.73 23.76 -17.77
C THR A 395 -14.12 23.12 -16.44
N LEU A 396 -13.15 22.94 -15.55
CA LEU A 396 -13.42 22.48 -14.18
C LEU A 396 -14.18 23.56 -13.41
N ASN A 397 -15.14 23.13 -12.59
CA ASN A 397 -15.95 24.02 -11.78
C ASN A 397 -15.79 23.65 -10.31
N VAL A 398 -15.19 24.54 -9.52
CA VAL A 398 -15.00 24.37 -8.07
C VAL A 398 -16.34 24.55 -7.35
N VAL A 399 -16.68 23.61 -6.47
CA VAL A 399 -17.83 23.70 -5.57
C VAL A 399 -17.39 24.37 -4.28
N LYS A 400 -18.14 25.39 -3.87
CA LYS A 400 -17.86 26.11 -2.62
C LYS A 400 -18.33 25.34 -1.39
N THR A 401 -17.63 25.54 -0.29
CA THR A 401 -18.06 25.10 1.04
C THR A 401 -19.32 25.84 1.50
N LYS A 402 -19.95 25.36 2.58
CA LYS A 402 -21.10 26.02 3.23
C LYS A 402 -20.77 27.41 3.77
N ASP A 403 -19.49 27.69 4.07
CA ASP A 403 -18.99 29.02 4.45
C ASP A 403 -18.42 29.80 3.25
N ASN A 404 -18.77 29.41 2.02
CA ASN A 404 -18.47 30.10 0.76
C ASN A 404 -16.98 30.19 0.40
N LYS A 405 -16.16 29.26 0.88
CA LYS A 405 -14.73 29.10 0.51
C LYS A 405 -14.56 28.10 -0.63
N ASP A 406 -13.44 28.19 -1.32
CA ASP A 406 -13.10 27.31 -2.45
C ASP A 406 -12.47 25.97 -2.01
N TYR A 407 -12.12 25.85 -0.73
CA TYR A 407 -11.53 24.66 -0.13
C TYR A 407 -11.95 24.52 1.34
N PHE A 408 -11.76 23.34 1.89
CA PHE A 408 -11.97 23.02 3.30
C PHE A 408 -10.68 22.50 3.92
N ILE A 409 -10.34 22.95 5.13
CA ILE A 409 -9.22 22.38 5.90
C ILE A 409 -9.82 21.56 7.04
N ASP A 410 -9.48 20.28 7.10
CA ASP A 410 -9.94 19.40 8.16
C ASP A 410 -9.22 19.68 9.49
N PRO A 411 -9.68 19.14 10.64
CA PRO A 411 -9.06 19.35 11.94
C PRO A 411 -7.60 18.88 12.05
N GLU A 412 -7.12 18.07 11.10
CA GLU A 412 -5.72 17.61 11.02
C GLU A 412 -4.86 18.49 10.08
N GLY A 413 -5.43 19.56 9.53
CA GLY A 413 -4.74 20.48 8.65
C GLY A 413 -4.64 20.00 7.20
N GLN A 414 -5.36 18.94 6.79
CA GLN A 414 -5.39 18.52 5.38
C GLN A 414 -6.37 19.37 4.59
N THR A 415 -5.98 19.71 3.36
CA THR A 415 -6.80 20.55 2.48
C THR A 415 -7.63 19.68 1.53
N TRP A 416 -8.91 19.99 1.42
CA TRP A 416 -9.89 19.31 0.60
C TRP A 416 -10.52 20.29 -0.40
N ARG A 417 -10.89 19.79 -1.58
CA ARG A 417 -11.61 20.54 -2.62
C ARG A 417 -12.67 19.67 -3.29
N VAL A 418 -13.66 20.30 -3.92
CA VAL A 418 -14.69 19.60 -4.70
C VAL A 418 -14.83 20.22 -6.08
N PHE A 419 -14.92 19.39 -7.11
CA PHE A 419 -15.31 19.77 -8.47
C PHE A 419 -16.67 19.14 -8.85
N TYR A 420 -17.41 19.80 -9.74
CA TYR A 420 -18.49 19.13 -10.45
C TYR A 420 -17.94 18.01 -11.34
N PHE A 421 -18.62 16.86 -11.34
CA PHE A 421 -18.30 15.77 -12.26
C PHE A 421 -18.79 16.13 -13.67
N ILE A 422 -17.98 15.85 -14.68
CA ILE A 422 -18.35 16.04 -16.08
C ILE A 422 -18.81 14.68 -16.63
N ASP A 423 -20.10 14.55 -16.95
CA ASP A 423 -20.70 13.31 -17.46
C ASP A 423 -20.47 13.10 -18.97
N ASP A 424 -20.73 11.87 -19.46
CA ASP A 424 -20.61 11.49 -20.87
C ASP A 424 -19.20 11.68 -21.47
N ILE A 425 -18.16 11.43 -20.67
CA ILE A 425 -16.76 11.53 -21.07
C ILE A 425 -15.99 10.23 -20.93
N PHE A 426 -14.86 10.13 -21.61
CA PHE A 426 -13.81 9.14 -21.38
C PHE A 426 -12.44 9.80 -21.37
N CYS A 427 -11.47 9.15 -20.74
CA CYS A 427 -10.05 9.53 -20.77
C CYS A 427 -9.26 8.38 -21.41
N LEU A 428 -8.23 8.70 -22.17
CA LEU A 428 -7.35 7.72 -22.78
C LEU A 428 -6.06 7.61 -21.98
N GLN A 429 -5.62 6.38 -21.72
CA GLN A 429 -4.35 6.14 -21.01
C GLN A 429 -3.14 6.10 -21.96
N SER A 430 -3.38 5.87 -23.25
CA SER A 430 -2.35 5.87 -24.28
C SER A 430 -2.97 6.27 -25.63
N VAL A 431 -2.11 6.63 -26.59
CA VAL A 431 -2.56 6.94 -27.95
C VAL A 431 -2.98 5.65 -28.64
N GLU A 432 -4.28 5.41 -28.71
CA GLU A 432 -4.86 4.26 -29.44
C GLU A 432 -5.13 4.59 -30.92
N LYS A 433 -5.42 5.86 -31.21
CA LYS A 433 -5.70 6.39 -32.55
C LYS A 433 -5.04 7.76 -32.70
N SER A 434 -4.45 8.02 -33.87
CA SER A 434 -3.81 9.31 -34.19
C SER A 434 -4.78 10.48 -34.04
N GLU A 435 -6.06 10.30 -34.37
CA GLU A 435 -7.08 11.36 -34.26
C GLU A 435 -7.28 11.82 -32.82
N HIS A 436 -7.18 10.91 -31.84
CA HIS A 436 -7.30 11.28 -30.43
C HIS A 436 -6.10 12.11 -29.96
N PHE A 437 -4.91 11.84 -30.50
CA PHE A 437 -3.72 12.64 -30.17
C PHE A 437 -3.79 14.03 -30.80
N TYR A 438 -4.33 14.14 -32.01
CA TYR A 438 -4.66 15.42 -32.64
C TYR A 438 -5.68 16.23 -31.83
N GLU A 439 -6.78 15.62 -31.37
CA GLU A 439 -7.78 16.32 -30.56
C GLU A 439 -7.23 16.75 -29.19
N SER A 440 -6.36 15.94 -28.57
CA SER A 440 -5.62 16.34 -27.37
C SER A 440 -4.76 17.58 -27.59
N ALA A 441 -4.02 17.61 -28.72
CA ALA A 441 -3.21 18.76 -29.09
C ALA A 441 -4.05 20.03 -29.26
N LYS A 442 -5.22 19.93 -29.89
CA LYS A 442 -6.17 21.03 -30.01
C LYS A 442 -6.72 21.48 -28.67
N SER A 443 -7.01 20.56 -27.75
CA SER A 443 -7.47 20.93 -26.41
C SER A 443 -6.43 21.76 -25.67
N PHE A 444 -5.15 21.38 -25.69
CA PHE A 444 -4.08 22.16 -25.07
C PHE A 444 -3.80 23.48 -25.81
N GLY A 445 -3.80 23.48 -27.15
CA GLY A 445 -3.67 24.71 -27.95
C GLY A 445 -4.78 25.71 -27.64
N ARG A 446 -6.03 25.25 -27.62
CA ARG A 446 -7.20 26.06 -27.24
C ARG A 446 -7.11 26.56 -25.81
N PHE A 447 -6.72 25.70 -24.87
CA PHE A 447 -6.55 26.07 -23.47
C PHE A 447 -5.56 27.23 -23.32
N MET A 448 -4.39 27.15 -23.96
CA MET A 448 -3.43 28.25 -23.95
C MET A 448 -3.97 29.51 -24.62
N LYS A 449 -4.63 29.38 -25.78
CA LYS A 449 -5.24 30.51 -26.48
C LYS A 449 -6.26 31.23 -25.62
N GLN A 450 -7.13 30.47 -24.94
CA GLN A 450 -8.14 31.01 -24.03
C GLN A 450 -7.53 31.71 -22.82
N LEU A 451 -6.27 31.44 -22.48
CA LEU A 451 -5.52 32.05 -21.37
C LEU A 451 -4.46 33.05 -21.82
N SER A 452 -4.39 33.38 -23.11
CA SER A 452 -3.34 34.23 -23.68
C SER A 452 -3.26 35.64 -23.05
N ASP A 453 -4.42 36.20 -22.69
CA ASP A 453 -4.55 37.51 -22.04
C ASP A 453 -4.67 37.42 -20.49
N PHE A 454 -4.48 36.24 -19.90
CA PHE A 454 -4.53 36.08 -18.44
C PHE A 454 -3.31 36.77 -17.78
N PRO A 455 -3.49 37.51 -16.67
CA PRO A 455 -2.39 38.16 -15.96
C PRO A 455 -1.54 37.13 -15.19
N VAL A 456 -0.55 36.53 -15.86
CA VAL A 456 0.26 35.41 -15.35
C VAL A 456 0.99 35.73 -14.04
N GLU A 457 1.34 37.00 -13.80
CA GLU A 457 1.98 37.48 -12.57
C GLU A 457 1.12 37.32 -11.32
N THR A 458 -0.18 37.05 -11.48
CA THR A 458 -1.11 36.77 -10.38
C THR A 458 -1.07 35.30 -9.93
N LEU A 459 -0.40 34.41 -10.67
CA LEU A 459 -0.27 33.00 -10.31
C LEU A 459 0.93 32.75 -9.40
N HIS A 460 0.79 31.71 -8.59
CA HIS A 460 1.83 31.20 -7.72
C HIS A 460 2.57 30.02 -8.35
N GLU A 461 3.84 29.83 -8.01
CA GLU A 461 4.57 28.60 -8.33
C GLU A 461 4.11 27.49 -7.36
N THR A 462 3.42 26.46 -7.85
CA THR A 462 2.89 25.38 -7.00
C THR A 462 3.95 24.35 -6.65
N ILE A 463 4.88 24.09 -7.57
CA ILE A 463 6.05 23.23 -7.38
C ILE A 463 7.30 24.02 -7.81
N PRO A 464 8.10 24.51 -6.84
CA PRO A 464 9.30 25.26 -7.14
C PRO A 464 10.27 24.50 -8.03
N ARG A 465 10.79 25.17 -9.07
CA ARG A 465 11.79 24.63 -10.00
C ARG A 465 11.32 23.38 -10.76
N PHE A 466 10.01 23.24 -10.98
CA PHE A 466 9.47 22.05 -11.64
C PHE A 466 10.03 21.85 -13.05
N HIS A 467 10.14 22.91 -13.85
CA HIS A 467 10.75 22.85 -15.19
C HIS A 467 12.15 23.45 -15.28
N ASP A 468 12.84 23.57 -14.14
CA ASP A 468 14.23 24.02 -14.08
C ASP A 468 15.17 22.87 -14.48
N THR A 469 15.34 22.70 -15.79
CA THR A 469 16.19 21.66 -16.37
C THR A 469 17.68 21.79 -15.99
N PRO A 470 18.29 22.98 -15.84
CA PRO A 470 19.62 23.11 -15.24
C PRO A 470 19.70 22.56 -13.83
N ASN A 471 18.73 22.89 -12.95
CA ASN A 471 18.71 22.35 -11.60
C ASN A 471 18.55 20.82 -11.58
N ARG A 472 17.68 20.28 -12.46
CA ARG A 472 17.51 18.82 -12.61
C ARG A 472 18.80 18.13 -13.03
N LEU A 473 19.58 18.72 -13.93
CA LEU A 473 20.88 18.18 -14.34
C LEU A 473 21.89 18.21 -13.20
N GLU A 474 21.91 19.26 -12.38
CA GLU A 474 22.77 19.33 -11.20
C GLU A 474 22.40 18.26 -10.17
N ASN A 475 21.10 18.06 -9.93
CA ASN A 475 20.62 16.97 -9.06
C ASN A 475 21.04 15.59 -9.59
N LEU A 476 21.03 15.38 -10.92
CA LEU A 476 21.54 14.17 -11.54
C LEU A 476 23.06 14.00 -11.29
N LYS A 477 23.86 15.06 -11.49
CA LYS A 477 25.31 15.04 -11.23
C LYS A 477 25.61 14.65 -9.78
N ILE A 478 24.88 15.21 -8.81
CA ILE A 478 24.99 14.86 -7.40
C ILE A 478 24.64 13.38 -7.18
N ALA A 479 23.52 12.91 -7.74
CA ALA A 479 23.08 11.52 -7.58
C ALA A 479 24.09 10.50 -8.17
N ILE A 480 24.75 10.85 -9.28
CA ILE A 480 25.82 10.04 -9.89
C ILE A 480 27.03 9.94 -8.96
N ILE A 481 27.43 11.05 -8.32
CA ILE A 481 28.55 11.08 -7.38
C ILE A 481 28.25 10.24 -6.14
N GLU A 482 27.02 10.35 -5.60
CA GLU A 482 26.65 9.65 -4.38
C GLU A 482 26.45 8.14 -4.58
N ASP A 483 25.92 7.73 -5.74
CA ASP A 483 25.61 6.34 -6.13
C ASP A 483 25.10 5.45 -4.98
N ARG A 484 24.17 5.99 -4.17
CA ARG A 484 23.76 5.41 -2.86
C ARG A 484 23.34 3.94 -2.91
N VAL A 485 22.91 3.47 -4.07
CA VAL A 485 22.40 2.11 -4.32
C VAL A 485 23.18 1.36 -5.41
N GLY A 486 24.32 1.88 -5.86
CA GLY A 486 25.21 1.19 -6.80
C GLY A 486 24.65 0.98 -8.21
N ARG A 487 23.77 1.88 -8.68
CA ARG A 487 23.07 1.77 -9.98
C ARG A 487 23.80 2.45 -11.13
N VAL A 488 24.72 3.37 -10.87
CA VAL A 488 25.45 4.11 -11.93
C VAL A 488 26.08 3.17 -12.95
N LYS A 489 26.63 2.03 -12.50
CA LYS A 489 27.25 1.03 -13.37
C LYS A 489 26.30 0.41 -14.40
N LEU A 490 24.99 0.47 -14.17
CA LEU A 490 23.96 -0.15 -15.01
C LEU A 490 23.46 0.79 -16.12
N VAL A 491 23.70 2.11 -15.99
CA VAL A 491 23.09 3.14 -16.85
C VAL A 491 24.12 4.17 -17.37
N LYS A 492 25.34 3.70 -17.64
CA LYS A 492 26.46 4.58 -18.04
C LYS A 492 26.19 5.31 -19.35
N ASN A 493 25.56 4.64 -20.30
CA ASN A 493 25.30 5.19 -21.64
C ASN A 493 24.28 6.34 -21.56
N GLU A 494 23.26 6.18 -20.74
CA GLU A 494 22.20 7.16 -20.50
C GLU A 494 22.75 8.39 -19.76
N ILE A 495 23.63 8.17 -18.77
CA ILE A 495 24.34 9.25 -18.08
C ILE A 495 25.19 10.06 -19.07
N GLU A 496 25.99 9.38 -19.89
CA GLU A 496 26.82 10.05 -20.90
C GLU A 496 25.96 10.82 -21.91
N PHE A 497 24.86 10.21 -22.37
CA PHE A 497 23.89 10.84 -23.27
C PHE A 497 23.33 12.16 -22.71
N ALA A 498 22.97 12.18 -21.42
CA ALA A 498 22.45 13.36 -20.74
C ALA A 498 23.53 14.44 -20.54
N LEU A 499 24.72 14.05 -20.08
CA LEU A 499 25.82 14.99 -19.82
C LEU A 499 26.35 15.66 -21.10
N LEU A 500 26.37 14.94 -22.24
CA LEU A 500 26.74 15.50 -23.54
C LEU A 500 25.78 16.61 -24.01
N ARG A 501 24.57 16.68 -23.46
CA ARG A 501 23.52 17.64 -23.82
C ARG A 501 23.28 18.71 -22.75
N GLU A 502 24.25 18.93 -21.87
CA GLU A 502 24.16 19.94 -20.80
C GLU A 502 23.74 21.33 -21.32
N LYS A 503 24.21 21.73 -22.51
CA LYS A 503 23.84 23.01 -23.13
C LYS A 503 22.36 23.08 -23.55
N ASP A 504 21.76 21.96 -23.91
CA ASP A 504 20.35 21.90 -24.29
C ASP A 504 19.46 22.08 -23.05
N CYS A 505 19.94 21.64 -21.87
CA CYS A 505 19.22 21.77 -20.61
C CYS A 505 19.00 23.24 -20.20
N SER A 506 19.89 24.19 -20.51
CA SER A 506 19.70 25.59 -20.10
C SER A 506 18.96 26.43 -21.14
N TYR A 507 18.80 25.97 -22.37
CA TYR A 507 18.39 26.79 -23.50
C TYR A 507 17.10 27.61 -23.27
N LEU A 508 16.02 26.95 -22.82
CA LEU A 508 14.74 27.62 -22.57
C LEU A 508 14.80 28.56 -21.37
N MET A 509 15.48 28.17 -20.29
CA MET A 509 15.64 28.98 -19.08
C MET A 509 16.51 30.22 -19.34
N ASP A 510 17.56 30.09 -20.16
CA ASP A 510 18.41 31.20 -20.57
C ASP A 510 17.62 32.22 -21.40
N LYS A 511 16.74 31.76 -22.30
CA LYS A 511 15.86 32.61 -23.11
C LYS A 511 14.81 33.31 -22.27
N LEU A 512 14.23 32.62 -21.29
CA LEU A 512 13.33 33.21 -20.30
C LEU A 512 14.05 34.29 -19.47
N ALA A 513 15.24 34.00 -18.94
CA ALA A 513 16.03 34.94 -18.14
C ALA A 513 16.43 36.20 -18.92
N LYS A 514 16.65 36.08 -20.23
CA LYS A 514 16.92 37.21 -21.14
C LYS A 514 15.66 37.98 -21.55
N GLY A 515 14.47 37.50 -21.20
CA GLY A 515 13.19 38.09 -21.63
C GLY A 515 12.85 37.83 -23.10
N GLU A 516 13.53 36.89 -23.76
CA GLU A 516 13.26 36.52 -25.16
C GLU A 516 12.03 35.61 -25.28
N LEU A 517 11.70 34.87 -24.21
CA LEU A 517 10.47 34.08 -24.10
C LEU A 517 9.63 34.59 -22.91
N PRO A 518 8.33 34.86 -23.10
CA PRO A 518 7.48 35.34 -22.02
C PRO A 518 6.95 34.18 -21.16
N LEU A 519 6.68 34.47 -19.88
CA LEU A 519 5.85 33.59 -19.06
C LEU A 519 4.40 33.61 -19.55
N ARG A 520 3.77 32.45 -19.46
CA ARG A 520 2.35 32.21 -19.78
C ARG A 520 1.73 31.33 -18.69
N VAL A 521 0.41 31.26 -18.70
CA VAL A 521 -0.29 30.22 -17.92
C VAL A 521 -0.03 28.89 -18.61
N THR A 522 0.62 27.97 -17.91
CA THR A 522 0.92 26.63 -18.41
C THR A 522 0.37 25.58 -17.46
N HIS A 523 0.00 24.43 -18.01
CA HIS A 523 -0.40 23.28 -17.21
C HIS A 523 0.81 22.66 -16.53
N ASN A 524 1.97 22.65 -17.18
CA ASN A 524 3.24 22.06 -16.74
C ASN A 524 3.26 20.53 -16.59
N ASP A 525 2.17 19.81 -16.84
CA ASP A 525 2.15 18.34 -16.87
C ASP A 525 1.14 17.85 -17.92
N THR A 526 1.27 18.37 -19.13
CA THR A 526 0.33 18.05 -20.20
C THR A 526 0.49 16.61 -20.67
N LYS A 527 -0.60 15.85 -20.63
CA LYS A 527 -0.65 14.45 -21.06
C LYS A 527 -2.00 14.18 -21.70
N LEU A 528 -2.06 13.18 -22.58
CA LEU A 528 -3.32 12.78 -23.23
C LEU A 528 -4.40 12.42 -22.20
N ASN A 529 -4.02 11.79 -21.09
CA ASN A 529 -4.95 11.39 -20.03
C ASN A 529 -5.48 12.56 -19.17
N ASN A 530 -4.89 13.75 -19.32
CA ASN A 530 -5.36 15.00 -18.71
C ASN A 530 -6.39 15.74 -19.57
N ILE A 531 -6.90 15.11 -20.64
CA ILE A 531 -7.99 15.62 -21.47
C ILE A 531 -9.23 14.73 -21.30
N LEU A 532 -10.35 15.35 -20.93
CA LEU A 532 -11.66 14.69 -21.00
C LEU A 532 -12.19 14.77 -22.43
N ILE A 533 -12.48 13.61 -23.01
CA ILE A 533 -13.02 13.49 -24.37
C ILE A 533 -14.51 13.17 -24.29
N ASP A 534 -15.31 13.90 -25.07
CA ASP A 534 -16.75 13.69 -25.15
C ASP A 534 -17.08 12.38 -25.88
N LYS A 535 -17.88 11.50 -25.25
CA LYS A 535 -18.24 10.19 -25.82
C LYS A 535 -19.01 10.25 -27.13
N ARG A 536 -19.70 11.36 -27.41
CA ARG A 536 -20.59 11.48 -28.58
C ARG A 536 -19.87 12.07 -29.78
N THR A 537 -18.99 13.04 -29.52
CA THR A 537 -18.29 13.79 -30.57
C THR A 537 -16.83 13.38 -30.75
N GLU A 538 -16.27 12.61 -29.81
CA GLU A 538 -14.85 12.23 -29.74
C GLU A 538 -13.89 13.43 -29.70
N LYS A 539 -14.39 14.62 -29.33
CA LYS A 539 -13.58 15.83 -29.19
C LYS A 539 -13.12 16.02 -27.76
N GLY A 540 -11.89 16.50 -27.58
CA GLY A 540 -11.40 16.94 -26.28
C GLY A 540 -12.12 18.21 -25.83
N ILE A 541 -12.78 18.15 -24.67
CA ILE A 541 -13.65 19.23 -24.18
C ILE A 541 -13.10 19.94 -22.95
N CYS A 542 -12.34 19.27 -22.08
CA CYS A 542 -11.88 19.86 -20.82
C CYS A 542 -10.48 19.38 -20.47
N VAL A 543 -9.62 20.32 -20.12
CA VAL A 543 -8.30 20.04 -19.52
C VAL A 543 -8.48 19.88 -18.02
N VAL A 544 -7.98 18.78 -17.47
CA VAL A 544 -8.04 18.44 -16.04
C VAL A 544 -6.64 18.34 -15.44
N ASP A 545 -6.55 17.95 -14.17
CA ASP A 545 -5.29 17.86 -13.41
C ASP A 545 -4.51 19.19 -13.35
N LEU A 546 -5.23 20.25 -12.99
CA LEU A 546 -4.68 21.62 -12.93
C LEU A 546 -3.79 21.88 -11.70
N ASP A 547 -3.26 20.85 -11.05
CA ASP A 547 -2.47 21.01 -9.82
C ASP A 547 -1.07 21.59 -10.07
N THR A 548 -0.57 21.37 -11.27
CA THR A 548 0.69 21.93 -11.77
C THR A 548 0.49 23.23 -12.53
N ILE A 549 -0.72 23.82 -12.51
CA ILE A 549 -0.99 25.08 -13.19
C ILE A 549 -0.29 26.25 -12.49
N MET A 550 0.62 26.90 -13.20
CA MET A 550 1.46 27.98 -12.68
C MET A 550 2.13 28.72 -13.85
N PRO A 551 2.88 29.82 -13.60
CA PRO A 551 3.66 30.47 -14.65
C PRO A 551 4.70 29.51 -15.25
N GLY A 552 4.77 29.46 -16.58
CA GLY A 552 5.78 28.68 -17.28
C GLY A 552 5.92 29.06 -18.74
N LEU A 553 6.67 28.25 -19.49
CA LEU A 553 6.88 28.41 -20.93
C LEU A 553 5.97 27.46 -21.69
N CYS A 554 5.25 27.93 -22.70
CA CYS A 554 4.42 27.09 -23.56
C CYS A 554 5.19 25.91 -24.19
N ALA A 555 6.50 26.10 -24.42
CA ALA A 555 7.38 25.06 -24.92
C ALA A 555 7.49 23.85 -23.97
N ASN A 556 7.32 24.05 -22.66
CA ASN A 556 7.32 22.95 -21.68
C ASN A 556 6.06 22.09 -21.81
N ASP A 557 4.88 22.71 -21.89
CA ASP A 557 3.60 22.01 -22.14
C ASP A 557 3.63 21.28 -23.48
N PHE A 558 4.13 21.92 -24.54
CA PHE A 558 4.28 21.23 -25.81
C PHE A 558 5.24 20.02 -25.68
N GLY A 559 6.38 20.21 -25.01
CA GLY A 559 7.37 19.16 -24.77
C GLY A 559 6.84 17.98 -23.96
N ASP A 560 6.09 18.22 -22.88
CA ASP A 560 5.54 17.16 -22.03
C ASP A 560 4.49 16.33 -22.76
N SER A 561 3.64 16.98 -23.56
CA SER A 561 2.66 16.27 -24.40
C SER A 561 3.33 15.36 -25.43
N ILE A 562 4.41 15.85 -26.06
CA ILE A 562 5.20 15.08 -27.01
C ILE A 562 5.95 13.94 -26.32
N ARG A 563 6.57 14.19 -25.16
CA ARG A 563 7.24 13.19 -24.34
C ARG A 563 6.31 12.03 -23.98
N PHE A 564 5.06 12.33 -23.65
CA PHE A 564 4.05 11.33 -23.28
C PHE A 564 3.43 10.62 -24.49
N GLY A 565 3.08 11.36 -25.54
CA GLY A 565 2.23 10.85 -26.62
C GLY A 565 2.92 10.49 -27.92
N ALA A 566 4.13 10.99 -28.19
CA ALA A 566 4.91 10.67 -29.39
C ALA A 566 6.00 9.61 -29.11
N THR A 567 5.66 8.65 -28.25
CA THR A 567 6.52 7.51 -27.89
C THR A 567 5.84 6.18 -28.23
N THR A 568 6.62 5.18 -28.63
CA THR A 568 6.16 3.82 -28.92
C THR A 568 6.04 2.91 -27.69
N ALA A 569 6.47 3.38 -26.51
CA ALA A 569 6.42 2.62 -25.26
C ALA A 569 5.99 3.47 -24.06
N ALA A 570 5.61 2.79 -22.98
CA ALA A 570 5.28 3.40 -21.70
C ALA A 570 6.50 4.10 -21.08
N GLU A 571 6.25 5.11 -20.23
CA GLU A 571 7.29 5.92 -19.60
C GLU A 571 8.27 5.11 -18.74
N ASP A 572 7.81 4.02 -18.13
CA ASP A 572 8.58 3.12 -17.26
C ASP A 572 8.98 1.79 -17.93
N GLU A 573 8.95 1.71 -19.27
CA GLU A 573 9.31 0.52 -20.04
C GLU A 573 10.74 0.04 -19.71
N PRO A 574 10.91 -1.18 -19.14
CA PRO A 574 12.23 -1.70 -18.82
C PRO A 574 13.07 -2.04 -20.06
N ASP A 575 12.43 -2.42 -21.16
CA ASP A 575 13.10 -2.71 -22.42
C ASP A 575 13.22 -1.45 -23.29
N THR A 576 14.31 -0.71 -23.07
CA THR A 576 14.64 0.52 -23.81
C THR A 576 14.71 0.33 -25.33
N SER A 577 14.86 -0.90 -25.85
CA SER A 577 14.84 -1.15 -27.29
C SER A 577 13.46 -0.93 -27.93
N ARG A 578 12.40 -0.88 -27.12
CA ARG A 578 11.02 -0.61 -27.55
C ARG A 578 10.68 0.87 -27.53
N MET A 579 11.57 1.70 -26.97
CA MET A 579 11.37 3.13 -26.80
C MET A 579 11.88 3.90 -28.02
N HIS A 580 10.95 4.32 -28.89
CA HIS A 580 11.24 5.13 -30.05
C HIS A 580 10.39 6.40 -30.05
N PHE A 581 10.95 7.46 -30.65
CA PHE A 581 10.23 8.70 -30.92
C PHE A 581 9.48 8.57 -32.24
N ASP A 582 8.17 8.77 -32.20
CA ASP A 582 7.30 8.67 -33.38
C ASP A 582 7.12 10.05 -34.02
N ILE A 583 7.75 10.24 -35.19
CA ILE A 583 7.69 11.51 -35.92
C ILE A 583 6.31 11.80 -36.50
N GLU A 584 5.54 10.77 -36.86
CA GLU A 584 4.20 10.95 -37.42
C GLU A 584 3.26 11.45 -36.32
N LEU A 585 3.33 10.86 -35.12
CA LEU A 585 2.58 11.35 -33.96
C LEU A 585 2.98 12.77 -33.57
N PHE A 586 4.28 13.10 -33.64
CA PHE A 586 4.76 14.47 -33.43
C PHE A 586 4.14 15.46 -34.43
N GLU A 587 4.13 15.14 -35.72
CA GLU A 587 3.54 16.00 -36.77
C GLU A 587 2.04 16.17 -36.59
N ILE A 588 1.34 15.09 -36.21
CA ILE A 588 -0.10 15.10 -35.91
C ILE A 588 -0.39 16.04 -34.73
N TYR A 589 0.38 15.93 -33.65
CA TYR A 589 0.22 16.79 -32.48
C TYR A 589 0.54 18.26 -32.83
N LEU A 590 1.67 18.50 -33.50
CA LEU A 590 2.08 19.84 -33.94
C LEU A 590 0.99 20.52 -34.76
N LYS A 591 0.37 19.79 -35.69
CA LYS A 591 -0.74 20.29 -36.50
C LYS A 591 -1.93 20.69 -35.63
N GLY A 592 -2.39 19.81 -34.74
CA GLY A 592 -3.54 20.11 -33.88
C GLY A 592 -3.28 21.28 -32.93
N TYR A 593 -2.08 21.36 -32.36
CA TYR A 593 -1.70 22.42 -31.43
C TYR A 593 -1.64 23.80 -32.09
N LEU A 594 -1.12 23.90 -33.33
CA LEU A 594 -0.96 25.17 -34.05
C LEU A 594 -2.22 25.64 -34.79
N GLU A 595 -3.24 24.78 -34.94
CA GLU A 595 -4.51 25.14 -35.58
C GLU A 595 -5.40 26.05 -34.71
N GLU A 596 -5.17 26.08 -33.40
CA GLU A 596 -5.85 26.98 -32.46
C GLU A 596 -5.07 28.29 -32.34
#